data_AF-A0A119HFQ8-F1
#
_entry.id   AF-A0A119HFQ8-F1
#
_cell.length_a   1.000
_cell.length_b   1.000
_cell.length_c   1.000
_cell.angle_alpha   90.00
_cell.angle_beta   90.00
_cell.angle_gamma   90.00
#
_symmetry.space_group_name_H-M   'P 1'
#
loop_
_entity.id
_entity.type
_entity.pdbx_description
1 polymer ?
#
loop_
_entity_poly.entity_id
_entity_poly.type
_entity_poly.pdbx_seq_one_letter_code
_entity_poly.pdbx_strand_id
1 'polypeptide(L)'
;MKKVVFLDLEDTVIDVFSRTGFTRLVNIAPVRHFITAEAPDAVRLFSFALWSDHCVKPFRRIFEQPLNEALGVNLDMHDTFTTDKLFKLCRQQGLVFEDDNECALFHGKDFGFQHFIELSPGFNDAEVVLVDDSVTSKTIQYPGRNLTIRMVNVNDLLN
;
A
#
# COMPACT_ATOMS: atom_id res chain seq x y z
N MET A 1 4.02 -19.64 -4.56
CA MET A 1 4.54 -18.29 -4.27
C MET A 1 3.38 -17.53 -3.66
N LYS A 2 3.56 -16.94 -2.47
CA LYS A 2 2.49 -16.19 -1.81
C LYS A 2 2.20 -14.92 -2.60
N LYS A 3 0.95 -14.52 -2.81
CA LYS A 3 0.59 -13.24 -3.43
C LYS A 3 -0.04 -12.30 -2.42
N VAL A 4 0.49 -11.09 -2.32
CA VAL A 4 -0.05 -10.04 -1.44
C VAL A 4 -0.34 -8.79 -2.26
N VAL A 5 -1.58 -8.29 -2.19
CA VAL A 5 -1.95 -7.01 -2.79
C VAL A 5 -1.96 -5.94 -1.71
N PHE A 6 -1.26 -4.83 -1.95
CA PHE A 6 -1.31 -3.62 -1.18
C PHE A 6 -2.14 -2.59 -1.94
N LEU A 7 -2.99 -1.89 -1.21
CA LEU A 7 -3.79 -0.78 -1.72
C LEU A 7 -3.33 0.50 -1.05
N ASP A 8 -3.12 1.53 -1.85
CA ASP A 8 -3.20 2.89 -1.34
C ASP A 8 -4.66 3.29 -1.09
N LEU A 9 -4.84 4.39 -0.35
CA LEU A 9 -6.14 4.93 0.01
C LEU A 9 -6.55 6.08 -0.90
N GLU A 10 -5.90 7.24 -0.77
CA GLU A 10 -6.30 8.49 -1.43
C GLU A 10 -6.16 8.40 -2.94
N ASP A 11 -7.16 8.91 -3.67
CA ASP A 11 -7.35 8.82 -5.12
C ASP A 11 -7.33 7.40 -5.73
N THR A 12 -7.04 6.38 -4.92
CA THR A 12 -7.01 4.97 -5.28
C THR A 12 -8.34 4.29 -4.97
N VAL A 13 -8.77 4.27 -3.70
CA VAL A 13 -10.06 3.68 -3.27
C VAL A 13 -10.96 4.64 -2.50
N ILE A 14 -10.41 5.74 -1.99
CA ILE A 14 -11.14 6.86 -1.38
C ILE A 14 -10.70 8.16 -2.04
N ASP A 15 -11.55 9.19 -2.02
CA ASP A 15 -11.19 10.49 -2.61
C ASP A 15 -10.20 11.29 -1.75
N VAL A 16 -10.49 11.47 -0.46
CA VAL A 16 -9.66 12.26 0.45
C VAL A 16 -9.66 11.59 1.81
N PHE A 17 -8.51 11.51 2.45
CA PHE A 17 -8.38 11.05 3.82
C PHE A 17 -8.35 12.24 4.78
N SER A 18 -9.43 12.41 5.53
CA SER A 18 -9.55 13.50 6.51
C SER A 18 -9.88 13.01 7.91
N ARG A 19 -9.69 13.88 8.91
CA ARG A 19 -10.07 13.60 10.30
C ARG A 19 -11.56 13.29 10.47
N THR A 20 -12.41 13.79 9.56
CA THR A 20 -13.86 13.61 9.61
C THR A 20 -14.35 12.41 8.81
N GLY A 21 -13.51 11.80 7.98
CA GLY A 21 -14.00 10.84 6.99
C GLY A 21 -13.19 10.80 5.70
N PHE A 22 -13.61 9.94 4.80
CA PHE A 22 -13.54 10.19 3.36
C PHE A 22 -14.92 10.66 2.87
N THR A 23 -14.97 11.37 1.74
CA THR A 23 -16.25 11.88 1.22
C THR A 23 -16.92 10.86 0.32
N ARG A 24 -16.14 10.09 -0.44
CA ARG A 24 -16.63 9.02 -1.31
C ARG A 24 -15.57 7.94 -1.54
N LEU A 25 -16.06 6.75 -1.88
CA LEU A 25 -15.23 5.70 -2.46
C LEU A 25 -15.00 5.99 -3.95
N VAL A 26 -13.80 5.69 -4.45
CA VAL A 26 -13.42 5.85 -5.87
C VAL A 26 -12.83 4.54 -6.39
N ASN A 27 -12.87 4.32 -7.71
CA ASN A 27 -12.31 3.14 -8.40
C ASN A 27 -12.63 1.75 -7.79
N ILE A 28 -13.71 1.62 -7.01
CA ILE A 28 -14.03 0.36 -6.32
C ILE A 28 -14.26 -0.79 -7.29
N ALA A 29 -15.03 -0.57 -8.36
CA ALA A 29 -15.32 -1.61 -9.34
C ALA A 29 -14.07 -2.19 -10.02
N PRO A 30 -13.17 -1.39 -10.63
CA PRO A 30 -11.95 -1.91 -11.25
C PRO A 30 -11.00 -2.53 -10.22
N VAL A 31 -10.81 -1.93 -9.04
CA VAL A 31 -9.94 -2.48 -7.99
C VAL A 31 -10.49 -3.82 -7.46
N ARG A 32 -11.80 -3.92 -7.23
CA ARG A 32 -12.44 -5.18 -6.84
C ARG A 32 -12.30 -6.26 -7.91
N HIS A 33 -12.49 -5.91 -9.18
CA HIS A 33 -12.31 -6.84 -10.29
C HIS A 33 -10.87 -7.35 -10.34
N PHE A 34 -9.90 -6.44 -10.21
CA PHE A 34 -8.48 -6.76 -10.16
C PHE A 34 -8.15 -7.71 -9.00
N ILE A 35 -8.57 -7.40 -7.77
CA ILE A 35 -8.33 -8.26 -6.61
C ILE A 35 -8.96 -9.65 -6.81
N THR A 36 -10.17 -9.72 -7.37
CA THR A 36 -10.85 -10.99 -7.66
C THR A 36 -10.07 -11.82 -8.67
N ALA A 37 -9.56 -11.19 -9.73
CA ALA A 37 -8.78 -11.86 -10.78
C ALA A 37 -7.40 -12.32 -10.28
N GLU A 38 -6.75 -11.51 -9.45
CA GLU A 38 -5.44 -11.81 -8.88
C GLU A 38 -5.49 -12.90 -7.80
N ALA A 39 -6.64 -13.02 -7.12
CA ALA A 39 -6.89 -13.94 -6.01
C ALA A 39 -5.75 -13.98 -4.98
N PRO A 40 -5.39 -12.82 -4.37
CA PRO A 40 -4.26 -12.76 -3.45
C PRO A 40 -4.54 -13.49 -2.13
N ASP A 41 -3.49 -13.97 -1.48
CA ASP A 41 -3.56 -14.57 -0.14
C ASP A 41 -3.90 -13.55 0.95
N ALA A 42 -3.55 -12.28 0.71
CA ALA A 42 -3.87 -11.16 1.60
C ALA A 42 -4.00 -9.85 0.83
N VAL A 43 -4.91 -8.99 1.30
CA VAL A 43 -5.01 -7.59 0.88
C VAL A 43 -4.61 -6.71 2.06
N ARG A 44 -3.63 -5.83 1.87
CA ARG A 44 -3.06 -4.95 2.89
C ARG A 44 -3.13 -3.51 2.44
N LEU A 45 -2.81 -2.59 3.34
CA LEU A 45 -2.71 -1.16 3.03
C LEU A 45 -1.25 -0.73 2.94
N PHE A 46 -0.96 0.09 1.95
CA PHE A 46 0.26 0.88 1.85
C PHE A 46 -0.16 2.30 1.45
N SER A 47 -0.35 3.17 2.44
CA SER A 47 -0.81 4.52 2.19
C SER A 47 -0.12 5.52 3.10
N PHE A 48 0.34 6.63 2.50
CA PHE A 48 1.00 7.70 3.24
C PHE A 48 0.01 8.52 4.08
N ALA A 49 -1.30 8.37 3.84
CA ALA A 49 -2.36 8.86 4.71
C ALA A 49 -2.31 8.23 6.12
N LEU A 50 -1.75 7.02 6.24
CA LEU A 50 -1.48 6.36 7.52
C LEU A 50 -0.10 6.77 8.04
N TRP A 51 0.01 8.02 8.50
CA TRP A 51 1.30 8.56 8.96
C TRP A 51 1.94 7.77 10.10
N SER A 52 1.13 7.38 11.09
CA SER A 52 1.56 6.68 12.30
C SER A 52 0.52 5.67 12.79
N ASP A 53 0.88 4.85 13.77
CA ASP A 53 -0.03 3.87 14.37
C ASP A 53 -1.27 4.55 15.00
N HIS A 54 -1.17 5.83 15.36
CA HIS A 54 -2.30 6.63 15.85
C HIS A 54 -3.38 6.86 14.78
N CYS A 55 -3.04 6.82 13.48
CA CYS A 55 -4.00 6.92 12.38
C CYS A 55 -4.71 5.60 12.10
N VAL A 56 -4.05 4.47 12.40
CA VAL A 56 -4.57 3.12 12.11
C VAL A 56 -5.83 2.84 12.94
N LYS A 57 -5.83 3.15 14.24
CA LYS A 57 -6.99 2.85 15.10
C LYS A 57 -8.28 3.59 14.67
N PRO A 58 -8.26 4.91 14.39
CA PRO A 58 -9.39 5.60 13.77
C PRO A 58 -9.82 4.98 12.44
N PHE A 59 -8.86 4.61 11.59
CA PHE A 59 -9.17 3.95 10.32
C PHE A 59 -9.96 2.66 10.52
N ARG A 60 -9.50 1.79 11.42
CA ARG A 60 -10.18 0.53 11.74
C ARG A 60 -11.59 0.74 12.26
N ARG A 61 -11.81 1.80 13.03
CA ARG A 61 -13.13 2.11 13.60
C ARG A 61 -14.13 2.66 12.58
N ILE A 62 -13.66 3.43 11.61
CA ILE A 62 -14.54 4.27 10.76
C ILE A 62 -14.57 3.77 9.31
N PHE A 63 -13.46 3.25 8.79
CA PHE A 63 -13.27 3.01 7.36
C PHE A 63 -13.09 1.54 6.98
N GLU A 64 -12.50 0.71 7.85
CA GLU A 64 -12.15 -0.68 7.53
C GLU A 64 -13.37 -1.48 7.06
N GLN A 65 -14.48 -1.46 7.80
CA GLN A 65 -15.67 -2.22 7.43
C GLN A 65 -16.31 -1.75 6.11
N PRO A 66 -16.64 -0.45 5.91
CA PRO A 66 -17.18 0.01 4.64
C PRO A 66 -16.28 -0.32 3.43
N LEU A 67 -14.97 -0.21 3.59
CA LEU A 67 -14.02 -0.50 2.52
C LEU A 67 -13.95 -2.01 2.22
N ASN A 68 -13.91 -2.86 3.25
CA ASN A 68 -14.00 -4.32 3.13
C ASN A 68 -15.26 -4.75 2.38
N GLU A 69 -16.42 -4.19 2.74
CA GLU A 69 -17.71 -4.48 2.09
C GLU A 69 -17.72 -4.06 0.61
N ALA A 70 -17.19 -2.87 0.31
CA ALA A 70 -17.15 -2.36 -1.06
C ALA A 70 -16.22 -3.19 -1.96
N LEU A 71 -15.05 -3.56 -1.45
CA LEU A 71 -14.04 -4.33 -2.18
C LEU A 71 -14.33 -5.85 -2.19
N GLY A 72 -15.17 -6.33 -1.27
CA GLY A 72 -15.43 -7.76 -1.10
C GLY A 72 -14.24 -8.53 -0.54
N VAL A 73 -13.48 -7.93 0.38
CA VAL A 73 -12.26 -8.48 0.98
C VAL A 73 -12.28 -8.34 2.50
N ASN A 74 -11.34 -9.00 3.18
CA ASN A 74 -10.98 -8.67 4.56
C ASN A 74 -9.55 -8.14 4.56
N LEU A 75 -9.37 -6.84 4.77
CA LEU A 75 -8.05 -6.23 4.89
C LEU A 75 -7.25 -6.88 6.03
N ASP A 76 -6.03 -7.32 5.74
CA ASP A 76 -5.06 -7.81 6.72
C ASP A 76 -4.38 -6.60 7.40
N MET A 77 -4.88 -6.29 8.59
CA MET A 77 -4.42 -5.16 9.40
C MET A 77 -3.35 -5.52 10.44
N HIS A 78 -2.88 -6.78 10.51
CA HIS A 78 -2.01 -7.28 11.59
C HIS A 78 -0.67 -6.53 11.67
N ASP A 79 -0.13 -6.06 10.55
CA ASP A 79 1.06 -5.21 10.49
C ASP A 79 0.87 -4.12 9.44
N THR A 80 -0.08 -3.24 9.71
CA THR A 80 -0.43 -2.14 8.78
C THR A 80 0.78 -1.25 8.57
N PHE A 81 1.08 -0.91 7.31
CA PHE A 81 2.08 0.08 6.95
C PHE A 81 1.77 1.43 7.61
N THR A 82 2.82 2.12 8.05
CA THR A 82 2.75 3.55 8.37
C THR A 82 4.00 4.26 7.87
N THR A 83 3.88 5.54 7.55
CA THR A 83 5.03 6.36 7.12
C THR A 83 6.15 6.36 8.16
N ASP A 84 5.80 6.44 9.45
CA ASP A 84 6.74 6.29 10.57
C ASP A 84 7.51 4.95 10.55
N LYS A 85 6.85 3.84 10.19
CA LYS A 85 7.51 2.53 10.07
C LYS A 85 8.53 2.51 8.93
N LEU A 86 8.17 3.06 7.77
CA LEU A 86 9.11 3.20 6.65
C LEU A 86 10.34 4.01 7.06
N PHE A 87 10.14 5.16 7.71
CA PHE A 87 11.25 6.01 8.15
C PHE A 87 12.14 5.31 9.17
N LYS A 88 11.56 4.56 10.12
CA LYS A 88 12.33 3.73 11.05
C LYS A 88 13.15 2.66 10.33
N LEU A 89 12.57 1.96 9.34
CA LEU A 89 13.28 0.96 8.53
C LEU A 89 14.44 1.60 7.75
N CYS A 90 14.21 2.74 7.10
CA CYS A 90 15.25 3.46 6.36
C CYS A 90 16.40 3.90 7.28
N ARG A 91 16.09 4.47 8.46
CA ARG A 91 17.11 4.88 9.45
C ARG A 91 17.92 3.69 9.96
N GLN A 92 17.30 2.52 10.15
CA GLN A 92 18.02 1.30 10.54
C GLN A 92 19.03 0.82 9.48
N GLN A 93 18.84 1.19 8.21
CA GLN A 93 19.76 0.92 7.11
C GLN A 93 20.80 2.03 6.90
N GLY A 94 20.85 3.03 7.77
CA GLY A 94 21.77 4.16 7.65
C GLY A 94 21.37 5.20 6.62
N LEU A 95 20.12 5.17 6.13
CA LEU A 95 19.57 6.25 5.31
C LEU A 95 19.22 7.42 6.23
N VAL A 96 19.93 8.54 6.07
CA VAL A 96 19.75 9.77 6.86
C VAL A 96 19.00 10.77 5.99
N PHE A 97 17.92 11.31 6.54
CA PHE A 97 17.14 12.41 5.95
C PHE A 97 17.18 13.59 6.92
N GLU A 98 17.26 14.81 6.40
CA GLU A 98 17.27 16.05 7.18
C GLU A 98 15.89 16.30 7.80
N ASP A 99 14.80 15.95 7.10
CA ASP A 99 13.44 15.98 7.63
C ASP A 99 12.48 14.97 6.94
N ASP A 100 11.26 14.90 7.47
CA ASP A 100 10.21 13.98 6.99
C ASP A 100 9.70 14.36 5.58
N ASN A 101 9.79 15.63 5.18
CA ASN A 101 9.40 16.09 3.85
C ASN A 101 10.45 15.66 2.81
N GLU A 102 11.73 15.74 3.14
CA GLU A 102 12.82 15.24 2.32
C GLU A 102 12.66 13.72 2.11
N CYS A 103 12.33 12.96 3.16
CA CYS A 103 12.09 11.53 3.03
C CYS A 103 10.89 11.23 2.10
N ALA A 104 9.78 11.97 2.22
CA ALA A 104 8.62 11.82 1.34
C ALA A 104 8.91 12.24 -0.12
N LEU A 105 9.72 13.29 -0.33
CA LEU A 105 10.14 13.78 -1.64
C LEU A 105 11.15 12.83 -2.32
N PHE A 106 12.08 12.25 -1.56
CA PHE A 106 13.07 11.29 -2.08
C PHE A 106 12.48 9.89 -2.28
N HIS A 107 11.55 9.47 -1.42
CA HIS A 107 10.85 8.19 -1.52
C HIS A 107 9.43 8.39 -2.04
N GLY A 108 9.28 8.96 -3.23
CA GLY A 108 8.01 8.88 -3.97
C GLY A 108 7.45 7.46 -3.92
N LYS A 109 6.11 7.29 -4.01
CA LYS A 109 5.43 6.04 -3.62
C LYS A 109 6.04 4.77 -4.23
N ASP A 110 6.50 4.85 -5.48
CA ASP A 110 7.33 3.84 -6.14
C ASP A 110 8.51 3.34 -5.26
N PHE A 111 9.41 4.26 -4.90
CA PHE A 111 10.61 3.95 -4.13
C PHE A 111 10.27 3.56 -2.69
N GLY A 112 9.30 4.24 -2.07
CA GLY A 112 8.85 3.94 -0.72
C GLY A 112 8.31 2.51 -0.60
N PHE A 113 7.48 2.09 -1.55
CA PHE A 113 6.93 0.73 -1.57
C PHE A 113 8.01 -0.31 -1.81
N GLN A 114 8.88 -0.09 -2.80
CA GLN A 114 10.00 -1.00 -3.08
C GLN A 114 10.86 -1.20 -1.82
N HIS A 115 11.28 -0.12 -1.16
CA HIS A 115 12.10 -0.19 0.05
C HIS A 115 11.35 -0.86 1.21
N PHE A 116 10.07 -0.55 1.39
CA PHE A 116 9.27 -1.18 2.43
C PHE A 116 9.27 -2.71 2.27
N ILE A 117 9.03 -3.22 1.05
CA ILE A 117 9.04 -4.66 0.78
C ILE A 117 10.45 -5.26 0.88
N GLU A 118 11.47 -4.54 0.40
CA GLU A 118 12.85 -5.00 0.47
C GLU A 118 13.34 -5.16 1.91
N LEU A 119 13.01 -4.20 2.78
CA LEU A 119 13.49 -4.12 4.16
C LEU A 119 12.60 -4.87 5.15
N SER A 120 11.33 -5.11 4.81
CA SER A 120 10.41 -5.84 5.67
C SER A 120 10.67 -7.34 5.65
N PRO A 121 10.67 -8.02 6.81
CA PRO A 121 10.76 -9.47 6.85
C PRO A 121 9.49 -10.11 6.26
N GLY A 122 9.63 -11.31 5.69
CA GLY A 122 8.48 -12.15 5.31
C GLY A 122 7.94 -11.98 3.89
N PHE A 123 8.64 -11.25 3.01
CA PHE A 123 8.32 -11.16 1.57
C PHE A 123 9.25 -11.99 0.67
N ASN A 124 10.09 -12.86 1.24
CA ASN A 124 10.77 -13.86 0.41
C ASN A 124 9.75 -14.89 -0.10
N ASP A 125 9.99 -15.44 -1.30
CA ASP A 125 9.07 -16.38 -1.96
C ASP A 125 7.64 -15.83 -2.20
N ALA A 126 7.56 -14.52 -2.50
CA ALA A 126 6.29 -13.81 -2.67
C ALA A 126 6.24 -12.97 -3.97
N GLU A 127 5.03 -12.85 -4.52
CA GLU A 127 4.64 -11.78 -5.42
C GLU A 127 3.90 -10.71 -4.61
N VAL A 128 4.37 -9.48 -4.66
CA VAL A 128 3.76 -8.37 -3.95
C VAL A 128 3.34 -7.32 -4.97
N VAL A 129 2.08 -6.91 -4.91
CA VAL A 129 1.48 -5.96 -5.84
C VAL A 129 1.07 -4.71 -5.09
N LEU A 130 1.41 -3.51 -5.56
CA LEU A 130 0.81 -2.24 -5.13
C LEU A 130 -0.17 -1.75 -6.20
N VAL A 131 -1.39 -1.42 -5.78
CA VAL A 131 -2.35 -0.66 -6.59
C VAL A 131 -2.43 0.76 -6.01
N ASP A 132 -2.13 1.75 -6.84
CA ASP A 132 -1.99 3.15 -6.43
C ASP A 132 -2.21 4.10 -7.62
N ASP A 133 -2.72 5.30 -7.41
CA ASP A 133 -3.01 6.29 -8.45
C ASP A 133 -1.75 7.02 -8.98
N SER A 134 -0.71 7.06 -8.16
CA SER A 134 0.48 7.91 -8.35
C SER A 134 1.76 7.13 -8.69
N VAL A 135 1.66 5.79 -8.79
CA VAL A 135 2.77 4.92 -9.19
C VAL A 135 2.81 4.70 -10.70
N THR A 136 4.00 4.47 -11.24
CA THR A 136 4.10 3.99 -12.64
C THR A 136 3.94 2.47 -12.67
N SER A 137 3.09 1.96 -13.56
CA SER A 137 2.93 0.51 -13.75
C SER A 137 4.25 -0.14 -14.16
N LYS A 138 4.78 -1.03 -13.32
CA LYS A 138 6.07 -1.70 -13.54
C LYS A 138 6.18 -3.00 -12.75
N THR A 139 7.12 -3.85 -13.14
CA THR A 139 7.46 -5.09 -12.43
C THR A 139 8.97 -5.15 -12.19
N ILE A 140 9.36 -5.51 -10.98
CA ILE A 140 10.74 -5.64 -10.52
C ILE A 140 10.90 -7.06 -9.97
N GLN A 141 11.97 -7.75 -10.36
CA GLN A 141 12.24 -9.12 -9.95
C GLN A 141 13.54 -9.19 -9.15
N TYR A 142 13.52 -9.94 -8.05
CA TYR A 142 14.67 -10.24 -7.20
C TYR A 142 14.88 -11.76 -7.16
N PRO A 143 15.58 -12.34 -8.15
CA PRO A 143 15.72 -13.79 -8.27
C PRO A 143 16.34 -14.44 -7.02
N GLY A 144 17.29 -13.77 -6.36
CA GLY A 144 17.94 -14.27 -5.15
C GLY A 144 17.04 -14.38 -3.93
N ARG A 145 15.85 -13.75 -3.94
CA ARG A 145 14.84 -13.82 -2.88
C ARG A 145 13.55 -14.52 -3.32
N ASN A 146 13.50 -14.96 -4.59
CA ASN A 146 12.28 -15.41 -5.25
C ASN A 146 11.11 -14.43 -5.02
N LEU A 147 11.41 -13.13 -5.16
CA LEU A 147 10.49 -12.02 -4.90
C LEU A 147 10.19 -11.27 -6.20
N THR A 148 8.91 -11.02 -6.45
CA THR A 148 8.43 -10.12 -7.52
C THR A 148 7.66 -8.97 -6.89
N ILE A 149 8.04 -7.73 -7.21
CA ILE A 149 7.29 -6.53 -6.84
C ILE A 149 6.63 -5.99 -8.11
N ARG A 150 5.31 -5.87 -8.11
CA ARG A 150 4.54 -5.25 -9.19
C ARG A 150 3.86 -4.00 -8.66
N MET A 151 3.94 -2.92 -9.41
CA MET A 151 3.17 -1.70 -9.16
C MET A 151 2.20 -1.53 -10.31
N VAL A 152 0.97 -1.17 -10.00
CA VAL A 152 -0.12 -1.03 -10.95
C VAL A 152 -0.76 0.33 -10.70
N ASN A 153 -0.72 1.18 -11.71
CA ASN A 153 -1.47 2.42 -11.67
C ASN A 153 -2.97 2.10 -11.74
N VAL A 154 -3.77 2.63 -10.80
CA VAL A 154 -5.22 2.36 -10.78
C VAL A 154 -5.92 2.79 -12.07
N ASN A 155 -5.41 3.82 -12.75
CA ASN A 155 -5.97 4.31 -14.02
C ASN A 155 -5.80 3.30 -15.15
N ASP A 156 -4.80 2.42 -15.08
CA ASP A 156 -4.60 1.36 -16.06
C ASP A 156 -5.66 0.24 -15.92
N LEU A 157 -6.32 0.16 -14.77
CA LEU A 157 -7.42 -0.79 -14.50
C LEU A 157 -8.79 -0.29 -15.01
N LEU A 158 -8.87 0.97 -15.46
CA LEU A 158 -10.10 1.58 -15.94
C LEU A 158 -10.39 1.29 -17.43
N ASN A 159 -9.39 0.75 -18.14
CA ASN A 159 -9.45 0.45 -19.57
C ASN A 159 -9.70 -1.04 -19.83
#